data_AF-A0A5C4IXB7-F1
#
_entry.id   AF-A0A5C4IXB7-F1
#
_cell.length_a   1.000
_cell.length_b   1.000
_cell.length_c   1.000
_cell.angle_alpha   90.00
_cell.angle_beta   90.00
_cell.angle_gamma   90.00
#
_symmetry.space_group_name_H-M   'P 1'
#
loop_
_entity.id
_entity.type
_entity.pdbx_description
1 polymer ?
#
loop_
_entity_poly.entity_id
_entity_poly.type
_entity_poly.pdbx_seq_one_letter_code
_entity_poly.pdbx_strand_id
1 'polypeptide(L)'
;MVRTAGDGRPTAVLSNGREWEVGAEPVRWFERINWWETHRRMPKGLSRMDVEVLQLQVRLGRNTGSALTTMLLERDGLGGGWRLRQAVADAA
;
A
#
# COMPACT_ATOMS: atom_id res chain seq x y z
N MET A 1 7.93 -5.16 1.07
CA MET A 1 8.63 -3.89 0.77
C MET A 1 7.98 -3.23 -0.43
N VAL A 2 7.85 -1.90 -0.47
CA VAL A 2 7.28 -1.18 -1.62
C VAL A 2 8.38 -0.41 -2.32
N ARG A 3 8.51 -0.57 -3.65
CA ARG A 3 9.36 0.26 -4.50
C ARG A 3 8.55 1.46 -4.97
N THR A 4 9.19 2.62 -4.98
CA THR A 4 8.58 3.87 -5.43
C THR A 4 9.42 4.53 -6.51
N ALA A 5 8.77 5.23 -7.44
CA ALA A 5 9.44 6.15 -8.36
C ALA A 5 9.97 7.39 -7.61
N GLY A 6 10.72 8.24 -8.32
CA GLY A 6 11.29 9.47 -7.74
C GLY A 6 10.24 10.47 -7.23
N ASP A 7 9.00 10.37 -7.69
CA ASP A 7 7.85 11.15 -7.22
C ASP A 7 7.10 10.50 -6.03
N GLY A 8 7.58 9.35 -5.54
CA GLY A 8 6.98 8.62 -4.41
C GLY A 8 5.81 7.72 -4.78
N ARG A 9 5.43 7.61 -6.06
CA ARG A 9 4.39 6.67 -6.51
C ARG A 9 4.88 5.23 -6.43
N PRO A 10 4.09 4.28 -5.92
CA PRO A 10 4.44 2.86 -5.95
C PRO A 10 4.63 2.36 -7.38
N THR A 11 5.71 1.62 -7.62
CA THR A 11 5.99 0.97 -8.91
C THR A 11 5.97 -0.55 -8.80
N ALA A 12 6.32 -1.09 -7.63
CA ALA A 12 6.23 -2.52 -7.37
C ALA A 12 6.08 -2.82 -5.87
N VAL A 13 5.51 -3.99 -5.56
CA VAL A 13 5.40 -4.54 -4.21
C VAL A 13 6.14 -5.87 -4.15
N LEU A 14 7.08 -5.98 -3.22
CA LEU A 14 7.72 -7.25 -2.86
C LEU A 14 6.93 -7.89 -1.72
N SER A 15 6.31 -9.03 -2.02
CA SER A 15 5.44 -9.78 -1.10
C SER A 15 5.60 -11.27 -1.34
N ASN A 16 5.71 -12.06 -0.27
CA ASN A 16 5.89 -13.52 -0.30
C ASN A 16 7.04 -13.97 -1.22
N GLY A 17 8.18 -13.26 -1.18
CA GLY A 17 9.36 -13.56 -2.01
C GLY A 17 9.18 -13.28 -3.52
N ARG A 18 8.05 -12.69 -3.93
CA ARG A 18 7.73 -12.36 -5.32
C ARG A 18 7.64 -10.86 -5.52
N GLU A 19 8.00 -10.41 -6.72
CA GLU A 19 7.83 -9.02 -7.14
C GLU A 19 6.56 -8.87 -7.96
N TRP A 20 5.73 -7.90 -7.56
CA TRP A 20 4.47 -7.57 -8.17
C TRP A 20 4.53 -6.15 -8.74
N GLU A 21 4.50 -5.99 -10.06
CA GLU A 21 4.57 -4.68 -10.72
C GLU A 21 3.19 -4.05 -10.81
N VAL A 22 3.10 -2.73 -10.61
CA VAL A 22 1.86 -1.97 -10.76
C VAL A 22 1.43 -1.97 -12.23
N GLY A 23 0.22 -2.47 -12.49
CA GLY A 23 -0.30 -2.70 -13.83
C GLY A 23 -1.44 -1.77 -14.26
N ALA A 24 -1.98 -0.96 -13.34
CA ALA A 24 -2.98 0.08 -13.62
C ALA A 24 -2.81 1.26 -12.65
N GLU A 25 -3.44 2.40 -12.95
CA GLU A 25 -3.36 3.60 -12.11
C GLU A 25 -3.89 3.33 -10.68
N PRO A 26 -3.12 3.67 -9.63
CA PRO A 26 -3.56 3.50 -8.25
C PRO A 26 -4.82 4.31 -7.91
N VAL A 27 -5.72 3.73 -7.12
CA VAL A 27 -6.85 4.45 -6.53
C VAL A 27 -6.48 4.91 -5.13
N ARG A 28 -6.72 6.19 -4.82
CA ARG A 28 -6.34 6.81 -3.55
C ARG A 28 -7.53 7.31 -2.74
N TRP A 29 -7.53 7.05 -1.44
CA TRP A 29 -8.46 7.65 -0.48
C TRP A 29 -7.80 7.82 0.90
N PHE A 30 -8.57 8.38 1.84
CA PHE A 30 -8.18 8.51 3.24
C PHE A 30 -9.18 7.78 4.13
N GLU A 31 -8.69 7.05 5.14
CA GLU A 31 -9.52 6.39 6.15
C GLU A 31 -9.32 7.04 7.51
N ARG A 32 -10.41 7.31 8.22
CA ARG A 32 -10.38 7.80 9.59
C ARG A 32 -9.86 6.71 10.52
N ILE A 33 -8.88 7.06 11.34
CA ILE A 33 -8.36 6.20 12.41
C ILE A 33 -8.66 6.81 13.79
N ASN A 34 -9.18 5.98 14.67
CA ASN A 34 -9.43 6.33 16.07
C ASN A 34 -8.27 5.82 16.93
N TRP A 35 -7.08 6.39 16.76
CA TRP A 35 -5.90 5.92 17.49
C TRP A 35 -6.09 5.92 19.01
N TRP A 36 -6.98 6.78 19.55
CA TRP A 36 -7.27 6.87 20.98
C TRP A 36 -8.00 5.65 21.54
N GLU A 37 -8.63 4.84 20.69
CA GLU A 37 -9.25 3.57 21.12
C GLU A 37 -8.17 2.52 21.46
N THR A 38 -6.99 2.63 20.88
CA THR A 38 -5.88 1.66 21.04
C THR A 38 -4.67 2.24 21.76
N HIS A 39 -4.53 3.56 21.82
CA HIS A 39 -3.38 4.24 22.40
C HIS A 39 -3.80 5.36 23.37
N ARG A 40 -3.19 5.35 24.56
CA ARG A 40 -3.45 6.35 25.62
C ARG A 40 -2.97 7.77 25.24
N ARG A 41 -2.03 7.90 24.30
CA ARG A 41 -1.48 9.16 23.81
C ARG A 41 -1.28 9.06 22.31
N MET A 42 -1.29 10.20 21.63
CA MET A 42 -1.09 10.26 20.19
C MET A 42 0.24 9.56 19.82
N PRO A 43 0.23 8.56 18.94
CA PRO A 43 1.46 7.90 18.53
C PRO A 43 2.37 8.90 17.81
N LYS A 44 3.67 8.83 18.10
CA LYS A 44 4.66 9.71 17.45
C LYS A 44 4.63 9.49 15.94
N GLY A 45 4.75 10.57 15.16
CA GLY A 45 4.66 10.53 13.68
C GLY A 45 3.23 10.45 13.13
N LEU A 46 2.31 9.82 13.86
CA LEU A 46 0.89 9.76 13.51
C LEU A 46 0.15 10.97 14.08
N SER A 47 0.45 12.16 13.57
CA SER A 47 -0.28 13.40 13.86
C SER A 47 -1.59 13.55 13.10
N ARG A 48 -2.11 12.45 12.56
CA ARG A 48 -3.23 12.46 11.63
C ARG A 48 -4.38 11.61 12.15
N MET A 49 -5.55 12.21 12.05
CA MET A 49 -6.84 11.58 12.26
C MET A 49 -7.20 10.62 11.14
N ASP A 50 -6.56 10.75 9.97
CA ASP A 50 -6.76 9.92 8.80
C ASP A 50 -5.43 9.33 8.30
N VAL A 51 -5.50 8.14 7.71
CA VAL A 51 -4.39 7.48 7.00
C VAL A 51 -4.67 7.47 5.50
N GLU A 52 -3.65 7.76 4.69
CA GLU A 52 -3.73 7.65 3.24
C GLU A 52 -3.62 6.17 2.84
N VAL A 53 -4.55 5.72 1.99
CA VAL A 53 -4.63 4.35 1.50
C VAL A 53 -4.57 4.34 -0.03
N LEU A 54 -3.85 3.37 -0.57
CA LEU A 54 -3.81 3.09 -2.01
C LEU A 54 -4.31 1.68 -2.30
N GLN A 55 -5.22 1.56 -3.26
CA GLN A 55 -5.48 0.31 -3.95
C GLN A 55 -4.60 0.23 -5.19
N LEU A 56 -3.82 -0.83 -5.26
CA LEU A 56 -3.00 -1.17 -6.41
C LEU A 56 -3.64 -2.33 -7.16
N GLN A 57 -3.59 -2.24 -8.49
CA GLN A 57 -3.73 -3.38 -9.37
C GLN A 57 -2.32 -3.80 -9.78
N VAL A 58 -1.87 -4.97 -9.35
CA VAL A 58 -0.51 -5.46 -9.57
C VAL A 58 -0.51 -6.76 -10.36
N ARG A 59 0.59 -7.08 -11.04
CA ARG A 59 0.78 -8.35 -11.74
C ARG A 59 2.11 -8.99 -11.37
N LEU A 60 2.17 -10.32 -11.43
CA LEU A 60 3.38 -11.06 -11.10
C LEU A 60 4.46 -10.85 -12.19
N GLY A 61 5.57 -10.24 -11.80
CA GLY A 61 6.67 -9.90 -12.71
C GLY A 61 6.28 -8.96 -13.86
N ARG A 62 7.08 -8.96 -14.92
CA ARG A 62 6.92 -8.09 -16.11
C ARG A 62 5.98 -8.64 -17.19
N ASN A 63 5.37 -9.81 -16.95
CA ASN A 63 4.51 -10.44 -17.94
C ASN A 63 3.17 -9.69 -18.03
N THR A 64 2.95 -8.97 -19.11
CA THR A 64 1.72 -8.19 -19.36
C THR A 64 0.46 -9.06 -19.50
N GLY A 65 0.61 -10.36 -19.78
CA GLY A 65 -0.50 -11.32 -19.83
C GLY A 65 -0.89 -11.92 -18.48
N SER A 66 -0.13 -11.65 -17.40
CA SER A 66 -0.50 -12.09 -16.06
C SER A 66 -1.75 -11.37 -15.56
N ALA A 67 -2.63 -12.08 -14.85
CA ALA A 67 -3.80 -11.50 -14.21
C ALA A 67 -3.40 -10.37 -13.24
N LEU A 68 -4.28 -9.37 -13.14
CA LEU A 68 -4.17 -8.34 -12.11
C LEU A 68 -4.66 -8.89 -10.77
N THR A 69 -4.01 -8.43 -9.72
CA THR A 69 -4.28 -8.76 -8.34
C THR A 69 -4.39 -7.48 -7.54
N THR A 70 -5.38 -7.42 -6.64
CA THR A 70 -5.58 -6.24 -5.81
C THR A 70 -4.73 -6.28 -4.54
N MET A 71 -3.98 -5.21 -4.29
CA MET A 71 -3.27 -5.00 -3.02
C MET A 71 -3.60 -3.64 -2.43
N LEU A 72 -3.72 -3.56 -1.10
CA LEU A 72 -3.91 -2.33 -0.36
C LEU A 72 -2.60 -1.93 0.31
N LEU A 73 -2.18 -0.68 0.09
CA LEU A 73 -1.10 -0.04 0.83
C LEU A 73 -1.64 1.01 1.77
N GLU A 74 -1.00 1.16 2.92
CA GLU A 74 -1.22 2.27 3.84
C GLU A 74 0.05 3.12 3.96
N ARG A 75 -0.12 4.42 4.19
CA ARG A 75 1.00 5.32 4.42
C ARG A 75 1.62 5.10 5.79
N ASP A 76 2.93 4.94 5.81
CA ASP A 76 3.71 4.87 7.04
C ASP A 76 3.71 6.24 7.75
N GLY A 77 3.07 6.30 8.92
CA GLY A 77 3.04 7.50 9.76
C GLY A 77 4.38 7.92 10.37
N LEU A 78 5.45 7.12 10.26
CA LEU A 78 6.75 7.40 10.90
C LEU A 78 7.81 7.93 9.93
N GLY A 79 7.58 7.87 8.62
CA GLY A 79 8.62 8.20 7.63
C GLY A 79 8.14 8.42 6.20
N GLY A 80 6.82 8.43 5.97
CA GLY A 80 6.26 8.80 4.67
C GLY A 80 6.40 7.73 3.57
N GLY A 81 6.83 6.51 3.90
CA GLY A 81 6.81 5.37 2.97
C GLY A 81 5.43 4.72 2.85
N TRP A 82 5.35 3.64 2.07
CA TRP A 82 4.16 2.79 1.96
C TRP A 82 4.40 1.43 2.61
N ARG A 83 3.37 0.89 3.27
CA ARG A 83 3.37 -0.47 3.83
C ARG A 83 2.24 -1.27 3.21
N LEU A 84 2.48 -2.56 2.98
CA LEU A 84 1.43 -3.47 2.52
C LEU A 84 0.47 -3.73 3.68
N ARG A 85 -0.79 -3.31 3.52
CA ARG A 85 -1.88 -3.53 4.48
C ARG A 85 -2.57 -4.86 4.23
N GLN A 86 -2.91 -5.13 2.96
CA GLN A 86 -3.63 -6.35 2.58
C GLN A 86 -3.25 -6.75 1.16
N ALA A 87 -3.06 -8.04 0.93
CA ALA A 87 -3.05 -8.61 -0.41
C ALA A 87 -4.33 -9.43 -0.56
N VAL A 88 -5.17 -9.08 -1.52
CA VAL A 88 -6.24 -9.98 -1.97
C VAL A 88 -5.57 -10.93 -2.93
N ALA A 89 -5.61 -12.23 -2.66
CA ALA A 89 -5.25 -13.19 -3.68
C ALA A 89 -6.38 -13.19 -4.71
N ASP A 90 -6.14 -12.65 -5.91
CA ASP A 90 -7.08 -12.83 -7.02
C ASP A 90 -6.83 -14.20 -7.67
N ALA A 91 -7.94 -14.78 -8.14
CA ALA A 91 -8.20 -16.20 -8.38
C ALA A 91 -7.10 -16.97 -9.13
N ALA A 92 -6.82 -18.17 -8.63
CA ALA A 92 -6.05 -19.22 -9.30
C ALA A 92 -6.65 -19.56 -10.68
#